data_AF-A0A820AUB5-F1
#
_entry.id   AF-A0A820AUB5-F1
#
_cell.length_a   1.000
_cell.length_b   1.000
_cell.length_c   1.000
_cell.angle_alpha   90.00
_cell.angle_beta   90.00
_cell.angle_gamma   90.00
#
_symmetry.space_group_name_H-M   'P 1'
#
loop_
_entity.id
_entity.type
_entity.pdbx_description
1 polymer ?
#
loop_
_entity_poly.entity_id
_entity_poly.type
_entity_poly.pdbx_seq_one_letter_code
_entity_poly.pdbx_strand_id
1 'polypeptide(L)'
;MSANDNQKISVVEGMKKYNMPYVRLGNSGMQVSRICLGMMTYGTSKWREWVLDEEESRPFVKRALEMGINFFDTADMYSLGVSEEVTGRALND
;
A
#
# COMPACT_ATOMS: atom_id res chain seq x y z
N MET A 1 12.28 18.13 3.42
CA MET A 1 11.19 17.16 3.66
C MET A 1 11.67 15.81 3.18
N SER A 2 11.42 14.77 3.96
CA SER A 2 11.73 13.39 3.58
C SER A 2 10.66 12.85 2.61
N ALA A 3 10.99 11.82 1.82
CA ALA A 3 10.02 11.11 0.96
C ALA A 3 8.72 10.74 1.72
N ASN A 4 8.88 10.28 2.97
CA ASN A 4 7.79 9.94 3.88
C ASN A 4 6.88 11.13 4.25
N ASP A 5 7.38 12.37 4.25
CA ASP A 5 6.56 13.54 4.52
C ASP A 5 5.61 13.84 3.34
N ASN A 6 6.09 13.64 2.11
CA ASN A 6 5.28 13.83 0.91
C ASN A 6 4.18 12.77 0.79
N GLN A 7 4.48 11.51 1.11
CA GLN A 7 3.45 10.46 1.13
C GLN A 7 2.38 10.69 2.19
N LYS A 8 2.75 11.18 3.38
CA LYS A 8 1.76 11.56 4.40
C LYS A 8 0.85 12.68 3.92
N ILE A 9 1.41 13.68 3.23
CA ILE A 9 0.62 14.77 2.65
C ILE A 9 -0.34 14.21 1.59
N SER A 10 0.15 13.38 0.67
CA SER A 10 -0.67 12.82 -0.41
C SER A 10 -1.83 11.96 0.11
N VAL A 11 -1.62 11.17 1.18
CA VAL A 11 -2.69 10.39 1.81
C VAL A 11 -3.76 11.29 2.43
N VAL A 12 -3.37 12.36 3.13
CA VAL A 12 -4.33 13.29 3.76
C VAL A 12 -5.10 14.09 2.70
N GLU A 13 -4.43 14.52 1.64
CA GLU A 13 -5.07 15.20 0.51
C GLU A 13 -6.02 14.26 -0.23
N GLY A 14 -5.58 13.02 -0.49
CA GLY A 14 -6.37 11.96 -1.10
C GLY A 14 -7.62 11.64 -0.28
N MET A 15 -7.47 11.53 1.04
CA MET A 15 -8.58 11.26 1.95
C MET A 15 -9.70 12.30 1.80
N LYS A 16 -9.34 13.59 1.71
CA LYS A 16 -10.31 14.68 1.51
C LYS A 16 -10.88 14.67 0.10
N LYS A 17 -10.01 14.56 -0.91
CA LYS A 17 -10.38 14.66 -2.34
C LYS A 17 -11.32 13.54 -2.79
N TYR A 18 -11.05 12.31 -2.37
CA TYR A 18 -11.83 11.12 -2.74
C TYR A 18 -12.82 10.69 -1.66
N ASN A 19 -12.97 11.49 -0.61
CA ASN A 19 -13.85 11.21 0.52
C ASN A 19 -13.65 9.79 1.09
N MET A 20 -12.40 9.37 1.22
CA MET A 20 -12.02 8.04 1.69
C MET A 20 -12.50 7.85 3.14
N PRO A 21 -13.38 6.88 3.43
CA PRO A 21 -13.83 6.62 4.79
C PRO A 21 -12.70 5.99 5.60
N TYR A 22 -12.51 6.45 6.83
CA TYR A 22 -11.58 5.87 7.79
C TYR A 22 -12.33 5.28 8.97
N VAL A 23 -11.79 4.19 9.52
CA VAL A 23 -12.37 3.46 10.65
C VAL A 23 -11.30 3.11 11.66
N ARG A 24 -11.71 2.92 12.91
CA ARG A 24 -10.84 2.40 13.95
C ARG A 24 -10.56 0.92 13.69
N LEU A 25 -9.29 0.51 13.77
CA LEU A 25 -8.93 -0.90 13.66
C LEU A 25 -9.22 -1.62 14.98
N GLY A 26 -10.38 -2.28 15.06
CA GLY A 26 -10.85 -2.95 16.27
C GLY A 26 -10.90 -2.01 17.47
N ASN A 27 -10.37 -2.45 18.61
CA ASN A 27 -10.29 -1.64 19.84
C ASN A 27 -9.00 -0.83 19.96
N SER A 28 -8.18 -0.75 18.91
CA SER A 28 -6.93 0.00 18.92
C SER A 28 -7.14 1.51 18.79
N GLY A 29 -6.09 2.31 19.01
CA GLY A 29 -6.10 3.74 18.68
C GLY A 29 -5.88 4.04 17.20
N MET A 30 -5.64 3.03 16.37
CA MET A 30 -5.23 3.19 14.97
C MET A 30 -6.43 3.47 14.07
N GLN A 31 -6.30 4.46 13.20
CA GLN A 31 -7.26 4.78 12.14
C GLN A 31 -6.73 4.27 10.81
N VAL A 32 -7.54 3.45 10.13
CA VAL A 32 -7.21 2.86 8.83
C VAL A 32 -8.26 3.23 7.80
N SER A 33 -7.87 3.33 6.54
CA SER A 33 -8.79 3.44 5.42
C SER A 33 -9.73 2.23 5.41
N ARG A 34 -11.01 2.46 5.10
CA ARG A 34 -12.02 1.38 5.06
C ARG A 34 -11.79 0.40 3.91
N ILE A 35 -10.98 0.78 2.94
CA ILE A 35 -10.45 -0.08 1.89
C ILE A 35 -9.00 -0.39 2.22
N CYS A 36 -8.62 -1.66 2.11
CA CYS A 36 -7.26 -2.16 2.24
C CYS A 36 -6.76 -2.64 0.87
N LEU A 37 -5.51 -2.32 0.52
CA LEU A 37 -4.86 -2.88 -0.67
C LEU A 37 -4.11 -4.15 -0.29
N GLY A 38 -4.58 -5.29 -0.79
CA GLY A 38 -3.85 -6.56 -0.66
C GLY A 38 -2.65 -6.61 -1.61
N MET A 39 -1.52 -7.10 -1.11
CA MET A 39 -0.23 -7.06 -1.80
C MET A 39 0.17 -8.39 -2.45
N MET A 40 -0.67 -9.43 -2.38
CA MET A 40 -0.38 -10.77 -2.94
C MET A 40 -0.01 -10.76 -4.43
N THR A 41 -0.53 -9.80 -5.19
CA THR A 41 -0.27 -9.60 -6.63
C THR A 41 1.07 -8.92 -6.92
N TYR A 42 1.77 -8.39 -5.91
CA TYR A 42 3.01 -7.64 -6.10
C TYR A 42 4.17 -8.37 -5.44
N GLY A 43 5.21 -8.66 -6.20
CA GLY A 43 6.36 -9.43 -5.70
C GLY A 43 7.24 -9.86 -6.87
N THR A 44 7.22 -11.16 -7.19
CA THR A 44 7.88 -11.65 -8.39
C THR A 44 7.01 -12.57 -9.24
N SER A 45 6.99 -12.30 -10.55
CA SER A 45 6.32 -13.11 -11.57
C SER A 45 6.84 -14.56 -11.63
N LYS A 46 8.04 -14.82 -11.10
CA LYS A 46 8.62 -16.18 -10.95
C LYS A 46 7.83 -17.07 -9.99
N TRP A 47 7.09 -16.49 -9.05
CA TRP A 47 6.29 -17.26 -8.10
C TRP A 47 5.00 -17.76 -8.74
N ARG A 48 4.27 -16.87 -9.44
CA ARG A 48 3.05 -17.17 -10.19
C ARG A 48 2.91 -16.19 -11.34
N GLU A 49 2.39 -16.65 -12.49
CA GLU A 49 2.30 -15.88 -13.73
C GLU A 49 1.51 -14.56 -13.64
N TRP A 50 0.58 -14.45 -12.69
CA TRP A 50 -0.27 -13.26 -12.51
C TRP A 50 0.33 -12.23 -11.55
N VAL A 51 1.48 -12.53 -10.95
CA VAL A 51 2.17 -11.60 -10.04
C VAL A 51 2.95 -10.58 -10.86
N LEU A 52 2.79 -9.32 -10.51
CA LEU A 52 3.52 -8.20 -11.08
C LEU A 52 4.87 -8.04 -10.37
N ASP A 53 5.92 -7.81 -11.16
CA ASP A 53 7.24 -7.47 -10.62
C ASP A 53 7.25 -6.02 -10.08
N GLU A 54 8.29 -5.66 -9.33
CA GLU A 54 8.35 -4.42 -8.54
C GLU A 54 7.97 -3.16 -9.33
N GLU A 55 8.58 -2.93 -10.49
CA GLU A 55 8.33 -1.73 -11.30
C GLU A 55 6.88 -1.61 -11.76
N GLU A 56 6.23 -2.74 -12.05
CA GLU A 56 4.83 -2.80 -12.46
C GLU A 56 3.87 -2.61 -11.28
N SER A 57 4.31 -2.92 -10.06
CA SER A 57 3.52 -2.74 -8.84
C SER A 57 3.46 -1.27 -8.38
N ARG A 58 4.52 -0.49 -8.61
CA ARG A 58 4.67 0.89 -8.09
C ARG A 58 3.49 1.81 -8.42
N PRO A 59 2.96 1.85 -9.65
CA PRO A 59 1.82 2.71 -9.98
C PRO A 59 0.57 2.42 -9.14
N PHE A 60 0.34 1.16 -8.75
CA PHE A 60 -0.82 0.77 -7.94
C PHE A 60 -0.69 1.26 -6.51
N VAL A 61 0.49 1.06 -5.88
CA VAL A 61 0.76 1.53 -4.52
C VAL A 61 0.69 3.05 -4.47
N LYS A 62 1.36 3.73 -5.41
CA LYS A 62 1.31 5.20 -5.52
C LYS A 62 -0.12 5.70 -5.65
N ARG A 63 -0.91 5.07 -6.53
CA ARG A 63 -2.30 5.48 -6.74
C ARG A 63 -3.16 5.26 -5.49
N ALA A 64 -2.94 4.16 -4.76
CA ALA A 64 -3.64 3.89 -3.52
C ALA A 64 -3.36 4.99 -2.48
N LEU A 65 -2.09 5.36 -2.30
CA LEU A 65 -1.68 6.46 -1.42
C LEU A 65 -2.33 7.79 -1.83
N GLU A 66 -2.28 8.15 -3.12
CA GLU A 66 -2.93 9.36 -3.66
C GLU A 66 -4.44 9.38 -3.43
N MET A 67 -5.09 8.21 -3.34
CA MET A 67 -6.51 8.08 -3.04
C MET A 67 -6.82 8.10 -1.55
N GLY A 68 -5.80 8.23 -0.70
CA GLY A 68 -5.94 8.24 0.75
C GLY A 68 -6.04 6.85 1.37
N ILE A 69 -5.56 5.78 0.71
CA ILE A 69 -5.43 4.46 1.33
C ILE A 69 -4.17 4.45 2.19
N ASN A 70 -4.30 4.02 3.44
CA ASN A 70 -3.17 3.86 4.37
C ASN A 70 -3.07 2.44 4.94
N PHE A 71 -3.91 1.52 4.45
CA PHE A 71 -3.99 0.15 4.93
C PHE A 71 -3.61 -0.81 3.82
N PHE A 72 -2.54 -1.57 4.05
CA PHE A 72 -1.96 -2.54 3.12
C PHE A 72 -1.83 -3.88 3.82
N ASP A 73 -2.19 -4.96 3.13
CA ASP A 73 -2.11 -6.34 3.62
C ASP A 73 -1.04 -7.10 2.85
N THR A 74 -0.11 -7.74 3.57
CA THR A 74 0.97 -8.54 2.98
C THR A 74 1.29 -9.75 3.87
N ALA A 75 2.10 -10.68 3.37
CA ALA A 75 2.53 -11.86 4.11
C ALA A 75 3.87 -12.42 3.60
N ASP A 76 4.62 -13.05 4.49
CA ASP A 76 5.86 -13.77 4.21
C ASP A 76 5.74 -14.83 3.10
N MET A 77 4.58 -15.48 2.99
CA MET A 77 4.32 -16.48 1.95
C MET A 77 4.09 -15.87 0.56
N TYR A 78 3.75 -14.58 0.45
CA TYR A 78 3.48 -13.94 -0.83
C TYR A 78 4.78 -13.71 -1.59
N SER A 79 4.94 -14.41 -2.71
CA SER A 79 6.20 -14.42 -3.47
C SER A 79 7.43 -14.77 -2.62
N LEU A 80 7.28 -15.66 -1.63
CA LEU A 80 8.36 -16.08 -0.73
C LEU A 80 9.09 -14.89 -0.05
N GLY A 81 8.33 -13.90 0.43
CA GLY A 81 8.82 -12.72 1.14
C GLY A 81 9.09 -11.51 0.25
N VAL A 82 9.22 -11.70 -1.07
CA VAL A 82 9.48 -10.60 -2.01
C VAL A 82 8.35 -9.56 -2.00
N SER A 83 7.11 -9.98 -1.71
CA SER A 83 5.98 -9.03 -1.61
C SER A 83 6.14 -8.02 -0.47
N GLU A 84 6.66 -8.46 0.69
CA GLU A 84 6.91 -7.57 1.83
C GLU A 84 8.02 -6.56 1.51
N GLU A 85 9.08 -7.03 0.84
CA GLU A 85 10.16 -6.17 0.39
C GLU A 85 9.71 -5.09 -0.61
N VAL A 86 8.94 -5.48 -1.62
CA VAL A 86 8.36 -4.56 -2.62
C VAL A 86 7.43 -3.55 -1.95
N THR A 87 6.58 -4.01 -1.03
CA THR A 87 5.69 -3.14 -0.26
C THR A 87 6.49 -2.10 0.54
N GLY A 88 7.53 -2.53 1.27
CA GLY A 88 8.37 -1.64 2.06
C GLY A 88 9.11 -0.59 1.22
N ARG A 89 9.63 -0.98 0.05
CA ARG A 89 10.28 -0.05 -0.88
C ARG A 89 9.28 0.95 -1.47
N ALA A 90 8.14 0.49 -1.95
CA ALA A 90 7.12 1.36 -2.55
C ALA A 90 6.53 2.38 -1.55
N LEU A 91 6.40 2.01 -0.27
CA LEU A 91 5.97 2.93 0.78
C LEU A 91 7.06 3.91 1.24
N ASN A 92 8.28 3.80 0.73
CA ASN A 92 9.39 4.70 1.09
C ASN A 92 9.86 5.59 -0.09
N ASP A 93 9.18 5.52 -1.23
CA ASP A 93 9.36 6.40 -2.40
C ASP A 93 9.05 7.87 -2.09
#